data_AF-A0A4Z1R7M6-F1
#
_entry.id   AF-A0A4Z1R7M6-F1
#
_cell.length_a   1.000
_cell.length_b   1.000
_cell.length_c   1.000
_cell.angle_alpha   90.00
_cell.angle_beta   90.00
_cell.angle_gamma   90.00
#
_symmetry.space_group_name_H-M   'P 1'
#
loop_
_entity.id
_entity.type
_entity.pdbx_description
1 polymer ?
#
loop_
_entity_poly.entity_id
_entity_poly.type
_entity_poly.pdbx_seq_one_letter_code
_entity_poly.pdbx_strand_id
1 'polypeptide(L)'
;MNDLNEPRTLMFTTTISISTVNKHYFVVKTQDKGLCALEINAGGKQESYLLNLQKNKSYFLIRTIQGSNSLKFTSVAPLHVAVIPRTRKRRPIGVKIREMLDDERRKQGTYWPEIRTSTGVQLREITLGRFMPGAASDIERLAFHNFRLPQGVDGFLPLPPEKDGFFSPAILKKLLDEVNNDDGEFIFLANAEKFSKASRPAIQYLLQQHFGETPTETGAAWKFMLSNPGIGLLTWDVANNGRSGKKNERTTRRLAQLMNLDLAEIDSRPSFPAVCLLRKSALLWIKTMNIEFADIDSGVYDAGALIKLIPALVKKAGFAICDMPLNGGEQIIGHSVLQAEWVEHRPLSNPENRNCCLFVGLLREDGRFAPHALAYMRALKEEGFHIYGLGVSLTSPKEGKDPGEEFCDGFAARANDGHDFALWAAALRKNPEIWGAEALLFANDSMIPKEPSLKPLFSQLSASPYDVTGLTDSTIGRRHLQSYFIHLNQKALRSRTVQRFWHSVLAWQDKSRIIALYEIGMTSKLTNAGLKCGPLFETDGKHLNWHHNPSIHCWKELIQRGFPLVKTQIIKDATLDGNISEVIEFLVKYGFQEELIPTIGGNIQ
;
A
#
# COMPACT_ATOMS: atom_id res chain seq x y z
N MET A 1 -25.69 -43.25 2.22
CA MET A 1 -26.58 -43.17 1.04
C MET A 1 -27.22 -41.80 1.04
N ASN A 2 -26.60 -40.86 0.31
CA ASN A 2 -27.20 -39.69 -0.32
C ASN A 2 -26.06 -38.96 -1.03
N ASP A 3 -25.56 -39.59 -2.08
CA ASP A 3 -24.85 -38.92 -3.16
C ASP A 3 -25.88 -38.05 -3.88
N LEU A 4 -25.99 -36.78 -3.47
CA LEU A 4 -26.61 -35.77 -4.30
C LEU A 4 -25.58 -35.39 -5.36
N ASN A 5 -25.70 -36.04 -6.52
CA ASN A 5 -25.12 -35.59 -7.79
C ASN A 5 -25.46 -34.09 -8.00
N GLU A 6 -24.53 -33.20 -7.68
CA GLU A 6 -24.56 -31.86 -8.25
C GLU A 6 -24.34 -31.95 -9.77
N PRO A 7 -25.13 -31.25 -10.58
CA PRO A 7 -24.98 -31.28 -12.03
C PRO A 7 -23.61 -30.69 -12.41
N ARG A 8 -22.75 -31.52 -13.02
CA ARG A 8 -21.48 -31.06 -13.63
C ARG A 8 -21.81 -30.03 -14.71
N THR A 9 -21.71 -28.75 -14.37
CA THR A 9 -21.96 -27.66 -15.31
C THR A 9 -20.72 -27.53 -16.21
N LEU A 10 -20.88 -27.81 -17.51
CA LEU A 10 -19.80 -27.73 -18.49
C LEU A 10 -19.25 -26.30 -18.54
N MET A 11 -17.99 -26.09 -18.15
CA MET A 11 -17.37 -24.76 -18.19
C MET A 11 -16.71 -24.48 -19.53
N PHE A 12 -16.94 -23.27 -20.03
CA PHE A 12 -16.31 -22.78 -21.25
C PHE A 12 -14.95 -22.18 -20.94
N THR A 13 -13.93 -22.63 -21.65
CA THR A 13 -12.55 -22.14 -21.47
C THR A 13 -12.03 -21.52 -22.75
N THR A 14 -11.41 -20.35 -22.66
CA THR A 14 -10.65 -19.72 -23.76
C THR A 14 -9.28 -19.31 -23.27
N THR A 15 -8.24 -19.65 -24.03
CA THR A 15 -6.86 -19.28 -23.71
C THR A 15 -6.29 -18.33 -24.76
N ILE A 16 -5.56 -17.31 -24.31
CA ILE A 16 -4.74 -16.45 -25.16
C ILE A 16 -3.29 -16.47 -24.70
N SER A 17 -2.36 -16.31 -25.64
CA SER A 17 -0.92 -16.25 -25.35
C SER A 17 -0.33 -14.91 -25.81
N ILE A 18 0.53 -14.33 -24.99
CA ILE A 18 1.15 -13.01 -25.19
C ILE A 18 2.64 -13.14 -24.91
N SER A 19 3.45 -13.08 -25.96
CA SER A 19 4.89 -13.36 -25.91
C SER A 19 5.80 -12.14 -25.95
N THR A 20 5.26 -10.93 -26.08
CA THR A 20 6.06 -9.70 -26.24
C THR A 20 5.89 -8.77 -25.05
N VAL A 21 7.00 -8.19 -24.59
CA VAL A 21 7.07 -7.18 -23.52
C VAL A 21 6.48 -5.86 -24.03
N ASN A 22 5.17 -5.68 -23.85
CA ASN A 22 4.45 -4.46 -24.26
C ASN A 22 3.07 -4.38 -23.59
N LYS A 23 2.38 -3.27 -23.84
CA LYS A 23 0.94 -3.13 -23.58
C LYS A 23 0.13 -3.88 -24.65
N HIS A 24 -0.58 -4.93 -24.27
CA HIS A 24 -1.51 -5.64 -25.12
C HIS A 24 -2.95 -5.35 -24.70
N TYR A 25 -3.85 -5.39 -25.68
CA TYR A 25 -5.27 -5.17 -25.44
C TYR A 25 -6.03 -6.40 -25.89
N PHE A 26 -7.03 -6.80 -25.12
CA PHE A 26 -7.92 -7.87 -25.52
C PHE A 26 -9.34 -7.55 -25.14
N VAL A 27 -10.27 -8.20 -25.83
CA VAL A 27 -11.70 -8.10 -25.56
C VAL A 27 -12.20 -9.45 -25.11
N VAL A 28 -12.90 -9.47 -23.99
CA VAL A 28 -13.64 -10.61 -23.47
C VAL A 28 -15.10 -10.41 -23.83
N LYS A 29 -15.65 -11.30 -24.65
CA LYS A 29 -17.06 -11.34 -25.01
C LYS A 29 -17.70 -12.54 -24.33
N THR A 30 -18.83 -12.34 -23.67
CA THR A 30 -19.58 -13.44 -23.05
C THR A 30 -21.07 -13.25 -23.31
N GLN A 31 -21.82 -14.36 -23.41
CA GLN A 31 -23.28 -14.32 -23.55
C GLN A 31 -23.94 -13.81 -22.27
N ASP A 32 -23.47 -14.28 -21.11
CA ASP A 32 -23.96 -13.87 -19.79
C ASP A 32 -22.84 -13.24 -18.97
N LYS A 33 -23.07 -12.00 -18.54
CA LYS A 33 -22.22 -11.29 -17.60
C LYS A 33 -22.23 -11.98 -16.23
N GLY A 34 -21.13 -11.98 -15.50
CA GLY A 34 -21.02 -12.65 -14.21
C GLY A 34 -19.61 -13.09 -13.88
N LEU A 35 -19.51 -14.08 -12.99
CA LEU A 35 -18.24 -14.58 -12.48
C LEU A 35 -17.49 -15.38 -13.55
N CYS A 36 -16.21 -15.08 -13.70
CA CYS A 36 -15.29 -15.73 -14.62
C CYS A 36 -13.96 -15.92 -13.90
N ALA A 37 -13.42 -17.13 -13.91
CA ALA A 37 -12.07 -17.35 -13.42
C ALA A 37 -11.03 -17.03 -14.48
N LEU A 38 -9.90 -16.52 -14.05
CA LEU A 38 -8.76 -16.15 -14.87
C LEU A 38 -7.50 -16.78 -14.29
N GLU A 39 -6.84 -17.64 -15.06
CA GLU A 39 -5.51 -18.16 -14.74
C GLU A 39 -4.48 -17.41 -15.58
N ILE A 40 -3.51 -16.78 -14.92
CA ILE A 40 -2.38 -16.10 -15.56
C ILE A 40 -1.14 -16.93 -15.29
N ASN A 41 -0.54 -17.49 -16.34
CA ASN A 41 0.76 -18.14 -16.27
C ASN A 41 1.81 -17.20 -16.85
N ALA A 42 2.73 -16.76 -16.01
CA ALA A 42 3.76 -15.79 -16.35
C ALA A 42 5.08 -16.18 -15.67
N GLY A 43 6.18 -16.25 -16.43
CA GLY A 43 7.50 -16.59 -15.88
C GLY A 43 7.56 -17.95 -15.16
N GLY A 44 6.75 -18.92 -15.59
CA GLY A 44 6.65 -20.24 -14.98
C GLY A 44 5.83 -20.31 -13.68
N LYS A 45 5.25 -19.19 -13.23
CA LYS A 45 4.33 -19.15 -12.09
C LYS A 45 2.90 -18.98 -12.57
N GLN A 46 2.01 -19.84 -12.09
CA GLN A 46 0.58 -19.77 -12.33
C GLN A 46 -0.12 -19.09 -11.15
N GLU A 47 -0.98 -18.13 -11.46
CA GLU A 47 -1.84 -17.45 -10.49
C GLU A 47 -3.27 -17.41 -11.01
N SER A 48 -4.22 -17.84 -10.19
CA SER A 48 -5.64 -17.88 -10.55
C SER A 48 -6.40 -16.79 -9.81
N TYR A 49 -7.36 -16.16 -10.48
CA TYR A 49 -8.14 -15.03 -10.02
C TYR A 49 -9.62 -15.24 -10.36
N LEU A 50 -10.54 -14.65 -9.59
CA LEU A 50 -11.93 -14.51 -10.02
C LEU A 50 -12.15 -13.08 -10.50
N LEU A 51 -12.86 -12.95 -11.61
CA LEU A 51 -13.32 -11.71 -12.22
C LEU A 51 -14.84 -11.66 -12.19
N ASN A 52 -15.43 -10.50 -11.96
CA ASN A 52 -16.87 -10.28 -12.18
C ASN A 52 -17.08 -9.41 -13.43
N LEU A 53 -17.32 -10.05 -14.57
CA LEU A 53 -17.55 -9.38 -15.84
C LEU A 53 -18.87 -8.60 -15.78
N GLN A 54 -18.78 -7.27 -15.89
CA GLN A 54 -19.95 -6.39 -15.76
C GLN A 54 -20.76 -6.24 -17.04
N LYS A 55 -20.15 -6.59 -18.17
CA LYS A 55 -20.73 -6.40 -19.51
C LYS A 55 -20.45 -7.65 -20.34
N ASN A 56 -21.34 -7.92 -21.29
CA ASN A 56 -21.16 -8.96 -22.31
C ASN A 56 -19.95 -8.69 -23.22
N LYS A 57 -19.37 -7.49 -23.14
CA LYS A 57 -18.15 -7.08 -23.85
C LYS A 57 -17.29 -6.20 -22.94
N SER A 58 -16.28 -6.81 -22.33
CA SER A 58 -15.28 -6.15 -21.48
C SER A 58 -13.95 -6.03 -22.20
N TYR A 59 -13.26 -4.91 -21.98
CA TYR A 59 -11.97 -4.62 -22.60
C TYR A 59 -10.90 -4.63 -21.53
N PHE A 60 -9.76 -5.25 -21.83
CA PHE A 60 -8.66 -5.34 -20.90
C PHE A 60 -7.37 -4.84 -21.53
N LEU A 61 -6.53 -4.26 -20.68
CA LEU A 61 -5.15 -3.89 -20.92
C LEU A 61 -4.28 -4.79 -20.06
N ILE A 62 -3.31 -5.46 -20.68
CA ILE A 62 -2.26 -6.19 -19.97
C ILE A 62 -0.89 -5.58 -20.30
N ARG A 63 -0.07 -5.41 -19.27
CA ARG A 63 1.35 -5.07 -19.38
C ARG A 63 2.16 -6.28 -18.93
N THR A 64 2.91 -6.83 -19.87
CA THR A 64 3.85 -7.91 -19.62
C THR A 64 5.24 -7.30 -19.42
N ILE A 65 5.97 -7.77 -18.41
CA ILE A 65 7.33 -7.28 -18.14
C ILE A 65 8.42 -8.26 -18.59
N GLN A 66 8.14 -9.56 -18.68
CA GLN A 66 9.06 -10.59 -19.21
C GLN A 66 8.29 -11.81 -19.77
N GLY A 67 8.92 -12.55 -20.68
CA GLY A 67 8.53 -13.91 -21.08
C GLY A 67 7.25 -14.08 -21.91
N SER A 68 6.91 -15.35 -22.18
CA SER A 68 5.62 -15.76 -22.74
C SER A 68 4.60 -15.91 -21.61
N ASN A 69 3.46 -15.24 -21.76
CA ASN A 69 2.40 -15.21 -20.77
C ASN A 69 1.14 -15.87 -21.37
N SER A 70 0.51 -16.80 -20.67
CA SER A 70 -0.80 -17.34 -21.08
C SER A 70 -1.88 -16.92 -20.10
N LEU A 71 -3.03 -16.52 -20.65
CA LEU A 71 -4.22 -16.17 -19.88
C LEU A 71 -5.33 -17.12 -20.28
N LYS A 72 -5.85 -17.86 -19.31
CA LYS A 72 -6.93 -18.81 -19.49
C LYS A 72 -8.15 -18.30 -18.73
N PHE A 73 -9.22 -18.04 -19.47
CA PHE A 73 -10.50 -17.60 -18.93
C PHE A 73 -11.45 -18.78 -18.88
N THR A 74 -12.08 -19.01 -17.74
CA THR A 74 -13.05 -20.08 -17.53
C THR A 74 -14.35 -19.47 -16.99
N SER A 75 -15.49 -19.81 -17.59
CA SER A 75 -16.80 -19.28 -17.22
C SER A 75 -17.88 -20.36 -17.36
N VAL A 76 -18.97 -20.20 -16.61
CA VAL A 76 -20.19 -21.00 -16.75
C VAL A 76 -20.91 -20.71 -18.07
N ALA A 77 -20.77 -19.49 -18.58
CA ALA A 77 -21.36 -19.07 -19.86
C ALA A 77 -20.33 -19.07 -21.00
N PRO A 78 -20.74 -19.31 -22.26
CA PRO A 78 -19.86 -19.20 -23.41
C PRO A 78 -19.11 -17.87 -23.43
N LEU A 79 -17.79 -17.97 -23.54
CA LEU A 79 -16.88 -16.84 -23.47
C LEU A 79 -15.87 -16.94 -24.62
N HIS A 80 -15.61 -15.80 -25.26
CA HIS A 80 -14.66 -15.65 -26.35
C HIS A 80 -13.71 -14.50 -26.05
N VAL A 81 -12.40 -14.77 -26.12
CA VAL A 81 -11.35 -13.78 -25.88
C VAL A 81 -10.59 -13.55 -27.18
N ALA A 82 -10.47 -12.28 -27.57
CA ALA A 82 -9.71 -11.90 -28.76
C ALA A 82 -8.67 -10.84 -28.41
N VAL A 83 -7.41 -11.08 -28.80
CA VAL A 83 -6.35 -10.06 -28.77
C VAL A 83 -6.65 -9.02 -29.85
N ILE A 84 -6.59 -7.75 -29.48
CA ILE A 84 -6.82 -6.63 -30.38
C ILE A 84 -5.50 -6.28 -31.07
N PRO A 85 -5.37 -6.47 -32.39
CA PRO A 85 -4.12 -6.24 -33.10
C PRO A 85 -3.75 -4.76 -33.13
N ARG A 86 -2.45 -4.47 -33.09
CA ARG A 86 -1.91 -3.12 -33.34
C ARG A 86 -1.61 -2.97 -34.81
N THR A 87 -2.09 -1.90 -35.43
CA THR A 87 -1.76 -1.54 -36.81
C THR A 87 -0.57 -0.57 -36.79
N ARG A 88 0.56 -0.93 -37.42
CA ARG A 88 1.76 -0.07 -37.54
C ARG A 88 2.23 0.55 -36.19
N LYS A 89 2.32 -0.27 -35.13
CA LYS A 89 2.66 0.14 -33.75
C LYS A 89 1.67 1.13 -33.09
N ARG A 90 0.60 1.56 -33.77
CA ARG A 90 -0.44 2.45 -33.21
C ARG A 90 -1.59 1.64 -32.62
N ARG A 91 -2.09 2.08 -31.46
CA ARG A 91 -3.29 1.51 -30.81
C ARG A 91 -4.56 1.92 -31.58
N PRO A 92 -5.58 1.05 -31.69
CA PRO A 92 -6.84 1.41 -32.33
C PRO A 92 -7.49 2.63 -31.68
N ILE A 93 -8.06 3.53 -32.49
CA ILE A 93 -8.65 4.80 -32.03
C ILE A 93 -9.73 4.56 -30.95
N GLY A 94 -10.58 3.54 -31.14
CA GLY A 94 -11.62 3.21 -30.17
C GLY A 94 -11.10 2.74 -28.80
N VAL A 95 -9.94 2.09 -28.75
CA VAL A 95 -9.28 1.70 -27.48
C VAL A 95 -8.59 2.91 -26.86
N LYS A 96 -7.95 3.75 -27.67
CA LYS A 96 -7.32 5.01 -27.23
C LYS A 96 -8.31 5.94 -26.54
N ILE A 97 -9.49 6.15 -27.12
CA ILE A 97 -10.54 7.01 -26.54
C ILE A 97 -11.03 6.43 -25.20
N ARG A 98 -11.24 5.11 -25.13
CA ARG A 98 -11.67 4.43 -23.90
C ARG A 98 -10.64 4.57 -22.78
N GLU A 99 -9.37 4.38 -23.09
CA GLU A 99 -8.25 4.53 -22.15
C GLU A 99 -8.13 5.98 -21.66
N MET A 100 -8.24 6.97 -22.55
CA MET A 100 -8.21 8.40 -22.18
C MET A 100 -9.35 8.78 -21.24
N LEU A 101 -10.57 8.36 -21.54
CA LEU A 101 -11.74 8.63 -20.69
C LEU A 101 -11.67 7.92 -19.34
N ASP A 102 -11.10 6.71 -19.30
CA ASP A 102 -10.84 5.98 -18.05
C ASP A 102 -9.75 6.68 -17.22
N ASP A 103 -8.66 7.14 -17.85
CA ASP A 103 -7.58 7.87 -17.19
C ASP A 103 -8.02 9.24 -16.62
N GLU A 104 -8.88 9.99 -17.31
CA GLU A 104 -9.44 11.25 -16.77
C GLU A 104 -10.29 11.01 -15.51
N ARG A 105 -11.09 9.94 -15.49
CA ARG A 105 -11.92 9.58 -14.34
C ARG A 105 -11.09 9.06 -13.17
N ARG A 106 -10.02 8.30 -13.45
CA ARG A 106 -9.01 7.92 -12.44
C ARG A 106 -8.45 9.13 -11.72
N LYS A 107 -8.13 10.20 -12.46
CA LYS A 107 -7.65 11.46 -11.86
C LYS A 107 -8.67 12.13 -10.94
N GLN A 108 -9.97 11.87 -11.14
CA GLN A 108 -11.06 12.34 -10.26
C GLN A 108 -11.25 11.48 -9.01
N GLY A 109 -10.38 10.48 -8.76
CA GLY A 109 -10.36 9.71 -7.52
C GLY A 109 -11.34 8.53 -7.46
N THR A 110 -12.01 8.18 -8.56
CA THR A 110 -12.76 6.92 -8.63
C THR A 110 -11.76 5.76 -8.72
N TYR A 111 -11.86 4.79 -7.80
CA TYR A 111 -11.06 3.58 -7.77
C TYR A 111 -11.33 2.68 -8.97
N TRP A 112 -10.29 2.02 -9.49
CA TRP A 112 -10.41 1.06 -10.59
C TRP A 112 -9.52 -0.16 -10.39
N PRO A 113 -10.05 -1.36 -10.66
CA PRO A 113 -9.35 -2.60 -10.37
C PRO A 113 -8.15 -2.86 -11.30
N GLU A 114 -7.05 -3.34 -10.72
CA GLU A 114 -5.85 -3.80 -11.41
C GLU A 114 -5.31 -5.06 -10.71
N ILE A 115 -5.18 -6.15 -11.46
CA ILE A 115 -4.48 -7.36 -11.01
C ILE A 115 -2.99 -7.15 -11.25
N ARG A 116 -2.17 -7.46 -10.25
CA ARG A 116 -0.71 -7.50 -10.37
C ARG A 116 -0.20 -8.85 -9.90
N THR A 117 0.42 -9.60 -10.79
CA THR A 117 0.99 -10.90 -10.44
C THR A 117 2.31 -10.72 -9.70
N SER A 118 2.77 -11.76 -8.99
CA SER A 118 4.08 -11.79 -8.33
C SER A 118 5.25 -11.68 -9.33
N THR A 119 5.01 -12.02 -10.59
CA THR A 119 5.94 -11.88 -11.72
C THR A 119 5.85 -10.52 -12.41
N GLY A 120 5.06 -9.59 -11.86
CA GLY A 120 4.95 -8.19 -12.29
C GLY A 120 4.10 -7.96 -13.54
N VAL A 121 3.32 -8.94 -13.98
CA VAL A 121 2.29 -8.74 -15.01
C VAL A 121 1.17 -7.90 -14.42
N GLN A 122 0.78 -6.84 -15.13
CA GLN A 122 -0.34 -5.99 -14.73
C GLN A 122 -1.51 -6.21 -15.68
N LEU A 123 -2.68 -6.55 -15.14
CA LEU A 123 -3.92 -6.69 -15.91
C LEU A 123 -4.96 -5.70 -15.39
N ARG A 124 -5.53 -4.91 -16.30
CA ARG A 124 -6.48 -3.84 -16.02
C ARG A 124 -7.71 -3.98 -16.90
N GLU A 125 -8.90 -3.83 -16.33
CA GLU A 125 -10.12 -3.66 -17.13
C GLU A 125 -10.30 -2.18 -17.52
N ILE A 126 -10.52 -1.92 -18.81
CA ILE A 126 -10.83 -0.59 -19.36
C ILE A 126 -12.34 -0.42 -19.36
N THR A 127 -12.83 0.42 -18.46
CA THR A 127 -14.26 0.51 -18.13
C THR A 127 -14.81 1.88 -18.48
N LEU A 128 -15.88 1.89 -19.30
CA LEU A 128 -16.68 3.09 -19.57
C LEU A 128 -17.85 3.12 -18.57
N GLY A 129 -17.77 3.95 -17.53
CA GLY A 129 -18.87 4.11 -16.55
C GLY A 129 -18.38 4.33 -15.12
N ARG A 130 -19.22 4.04 -14.12
CA ARG A 130 -18.75 3.66 -12.78
C ARG A 130 -18.52 2.15 -12.79
N PHE A 131 -17.47 1.68 -12.14
CA PHE A 131 -17.22 0.25 -11.95
C PHE A 131 -18.25 -0.34 -10.96
N MET A 132 -18.90 -1.45 -11.32
CA MET A 132 -19.98 -2.10 -10.54
C MET A 132 -20.99 -1.09 -9.95
N PRO A 133 -21.79 -0.38 -10.77
CA PRO A 133 -22.69 0.67 -10.28
C PRO A 133 -23.78 0.15 -9.34
N GLY A 134 -24.07 -1.15 -9.38
CA GLY A 134 -25.03 -1.82 -8.50
C GLY A 134 -24.41 -2.52 -7.28
N ALA A 135 -23.11 -2.35 -7.02
CA ALA A 135 -22.51 -2.89 -5.81
C ALA A 135 -23.05 -2.16 -4.57
N ALA A 136 -23.43 -2.94 -3.56
CA ALA A 136 -24.01 -2.49 -2.31
C ALA A 136 -22.96 -1.96 -1.30
N SER A 137 -21.68 -2.26 -1.53
CA SER A 137 -20.54 -1.76 -0.74
C SER A 137 -19.29 -1.57 -1.61
N ASP A 138 -18.29 -0.87 -1.08
CA ASP A 138 -17.01 -0.72 -1.79
C ASP A 138 -16.26 -2.05 -1.80
N ILE A 139 -16.29 -2.82 -0.71
CA ILE A 139 -15.72 -4.17 -0.67
C ILE A 139 -16.29 -5.10 -1.76
N GLU A 140 -17.59 -5.03 -2.08
CA GLU A 140 -18.16 -5.79 -3.19
C GLU A 140 -17.55 -5.38 -4.54
N ARG A 141 -17.23 -4.08 -4.72
CA ARG A 141 -16.51 -3.60 -5.92
C ARG A 141 -15.06 -4.08 -5.95
N LEU A 142 -14.41 -4.21 -4.79
CA LEU A 142 -13.00 -4.57 -4.68
C LEU A 142 -12.74 -6.07 -4.80
N ALA A 143 -13.62 -6.88 -4.22
CA ALA A 143 -13.46 -8.32 -4.08
C ALA A 143 -13.14 -9.00 -5.42
N PHE A 144 -13.94 -8.71 -6.44
CA PHE A 144 -13.93 -9.47 -7.68
C PHE A 144 -12.81 -9.17 -8.67
N HIS A 145 -11.85 -8.31 -8.35
CA HIS A 145 -10.68 -8.11 -9.22
C HIS A 145 -9.37 -8.26 -8.47
N ASN A 146 -9.40 -8.33 -7.14
CA ASN A 146 -8.22 -8.60 -6.31
C ASN A 146 -8.25 -10.02 -5.71
N PHE A 147 -9.32 -10.78 -5.94
CA PHE A 147 -9.48 -12.09 -5.35
C PHE A 147 -8.71 -13.15 -6.14
N ARG A 148 -7.64 -13.62 -5.50
CA ARG A 148 -6.80 -14.73 -5.95
C ARG A 148 -7.35 -16.05 -5.41
N LEU A 149 -7.43 -17.05 -6.28
CA LEU A 149 -7.78 -18.42 -5.93
C LEU A 149 -6.49 -19.16 -5.49
N PRO A 150 -6.44 -19.74 -4.28
CA PRO A 150 -5.25 -20.44 -3.78
C PRO A 150 -4.90 -21.70 -4.59
N GLN A 151 -5.92 -22.37 -5.12
CA GLN A 151 -5.82 -23.54 -5.99
C GLN A 151 -6.36 -23.19 -7.38
N GLY A 152 -5.84 -23.86 -8.41
CA GLY A 152 -6.31 -23.70 -9.79
C GLY A 152 -7.79 -24.03 -9.95
N VAL A 153 -8.34 -23.69 -11.11
CA VAL A 153 -9.75 -23.97 -11.42
C VAL A 153 -9.83 -25.36 -12.06
N ASP A 154 -10.07 -26.40 -11.27
CA ASP A 154 -10.25 -27.79 -11.73
C ASP A 154 -11.63 -27.99 -12.39
N GLY A 155 -11.95 -27.15 -13.38
CA GLY A 155 -13.21 -27.22 -14.13
C GLY A 155 -14.46 -26.76 -13.36
N PHE A 156 -14.32 -26.28 -12.12
CA PHE A 156 -15.39 -25.70 -11.31
C PHE A 156 -14.97 -24.38 -10.68
N LEU A 157 -15.92 -23.44 -10.57
CA LEU A 157 -15.79 -22.27 -9.70
C LEU A 157 -16.03 -22.78 -8.27
N PRO A 158 -15.04 -22.75 -7.37
CA PRO A 158 -15.13 -23.35 -6.04
C PRO A 158 -15.91 -22.43 -5.09
N LEU A 159 -17.14 -22.09 -5.44
CA LEU A 159 -17.99 -21.21 -4.65
C LEU A 159 -18.96 -22.08 -3.85
N PRO A 160 -18.73 -22.27 -2.54
CA PRO A 160 -19.69 -22.99 -1.71
C PRO A 160 -21.01 -22.20 -1.66
N PRO A 161 -22.14 -22.88 -1.42
CA PRO A 161 -23.39 -22.18 -1.14
C PRO A 161 -23.21 -21.20 0.04
N GLU A 162 -23.99 -20.12 0.03
CA GLU A 162 -24.08 -19.20 1.17
C GLU A 162 -24.47 -20.01 2.42
N LYS A 163 -23.61 -20.01 3.44
CA LYS A 163 -23.86 -20.69 4.71
C LYS A 163 -24.85 -19.84 5.49
N ASP A 164 -25.91 -20.46 6.00
CA ASP A 164 -26.91 -19.78 6.82
C ASP A 164 -26.25 -19.10 8.04
N GLY A 165 -26.61 -17.84 8.30
CA GLY A 165 -26.11 -17.07 9.44
C GLY A 165 -24.73 -16.42 9.27
N PHE A 166 -24.02 -16.67 8.17
CA PHE A 166 -22.73 -16.02 7.89
C PHE A 166 -22.89 -14.50 7.73
N PHE A 167 -23.84 -14.09 6.87
CA PHE A 167 -24.27 -12.71 6.75
C PHE A 167 -25.50 -12.47 7.64
N SER A 168 -25.50 -11.37 8.39
CA SER A 168 -26.63 -10.98 9.22
C SER A 168 -27.33 -9.74 8.66
N PRO A 169 -28.67 -9.74 8.51
CA PRO A 169 -29.45 -8.53 8.25
C PRO A 169 -29.62 -7.67 9.51
N ALA A 170 -29.48 -8.25 10.71
CA ALA A 170 -29.68 -7.58 12.00
C ALA A 170 -28.36 -7.50 12.78
N ILE A 171 -27.43 -6.65 12.30
CA ILE A 171 -26.06 -6.57 12.83
C ILE A 171 -26.02 -6.22 14.32
N LEU A 172 -26.83 -5.27 14.79
CA LEU A 172 -26.83 -4.85 16.19
C LEU A 172 -27.32 -5.96 17.12
N LYS A 173 -28.36 -6.70 16.71
CA LYS A 173 -28.87 -7.83 17.49
C LYS A 173 -27.78 -8.89 17.69
N LYS A 174 -27.15 -9.32 16.59
CA LYS A 174 -26.03 -10.27 16.64
C LYS A 174 -24.89 -9.77 17.54
N LEU A 175 -24.55 -8.48 17.47
CA LEU A 175 -23.52 -7.91 18.33
C LEU A 175 -23.88 -7.97 19.81
N LEU A 176 -25.11 -7.59 20.19
CA LEU A 176 -25.53 -7.59 21.60
C LEU A 176 -25.60 -9.02 22.17
N ASP A 177 -26.13 -9.97 21.40
CA ASP A 177 -26.18 -11.39 21.78
C ASP A 177 -24.75 -11.92 22.04
N GLU A 178 -23.80 -11.60 21.17
CA GLU A 178 -22.39 -12.04 21.27
C GLU A 178 -21.60 -11.30 22.36
N VAL A 179 -21.93 -10.05 22.67
CA VAL A 179 -21.30 -9.29 23.77
C VAL A 179 -21.71 -9.87 25.13
N ASN A 180 -22.95 -10.35 25.23
CA ASN A 180 -23.51 -10.95 26.44
C ASN A 180 -23.11 -12.43 26.60
N ASN A 181 -22.72 -13.09 25.52
CA ASN A 181 -22.10 -14.40 25.59
C ASN A 181 -20.65 -14.30 26.10
N ASP A 182 -20.29 -15.08 27.11
CA ASP A 182 -18.94 -15.10 27.70
C ASP A 182 -17.94 -15.98 26.91
N ASP A 183 -18.41 -16.77 25.93
CA ASP A 183 -17.56 -17.61 25.08
C ASP A 183 -16.88 -16.83 23.94
N GLY A 184 -15.57 -17.04 23.72
CA GLY A 184 -14.82 -16.46 22.60
C GLY A 184 -14.33 -15.01 22.80
N GLU A 185 -13.18 -14.66 22.21
CA GLU A 185 -12.53 -13.35 22.45
C GLU A 185 -13.01 -12.24 21.49
N PHE A 186 -13.43 -12.61 20.28
CA PHE A 186 -13.80 -11.67 19.21
C PHE A 186 -15.17 -11.98 18.60
N ILE A 187 -15.79 -10.97 18.00
CA ILE A 187 -17.11 -11.03 17.36
C ILE A 187 -16.95 -10.74 15.87
N PHE A 188 -17.32 -11.70 15.02
CA PHE A 188 -17.36 -11.52 13.57
C PHE A 188 -18.75 -11.06 13.09
N LEU A 189 -18.79 -9.94 12.36
CA LEU A 189 -20.02 -9.38 11.80
C LEU A 189 -19.84 -9.13 10.30
N ALA A 190 -20.78 -9.61 9.49
CA ALA A 190 -20.86 -9.33 8.07
C ALA A 190 -22.30 -8.90 7.72
N ASN A 191 -22.46 -7.68 7.20
CA ASN A 191 -23.77 -7.07 6.95
C ASN A 191 -24.35 -7.53 5.61
N ALA A 192 -25.45 -8.28 5.66
CA ALA A 192 -26.12 -8.80 4.47
C ALA A 192 -26.62 -7.70 3.51
N GLU A 193 -27.00 -6.52 4.02
CA GLU A 193 -27.50 -5.39 3.22
C GLU A 193 -26.40 -4.69 2.42
N LYS A 194 -25.13 -4.91 2.79
CA LYS A 194 -23.95 -4.35 2.13
C LYS A 194 -23.46 -5.19 0.95
N PHE A 195 -24.13 -6.31 0.64
CA PHE A 195 -23.74 -7.24 -0.42
C PHE A 195 -24.93 -7.67 -1.26
N SER A 196 -24.79 -7.62 -2.59
CA SER A 196 -25.84 -8.16 -3.47
C SER A 196 -25.98 -9.67 -3.32
N LYS A 197 -27.21 -10.19 -3.38
CA LYS A 197 -27.48 -11.64 -3.19
C LYS A 197 -26.67 -12.53 -4.13
N ALA A 198 -26.46 -12.08 -5.37
CA ALA A 198 -25.72 -12.83 -6.39
C ALA A 198 -24.21 -12.96 -6.10
N SER A 199 -23.65 -12.06 -5.30
CA SER A 199 -22.21 -12.03 -4.99
C SER A 199 -21.85 -12.70 -3.67
N ARG A 200 -22.84 -12.92 -2.78
CA ARG A 200 -22.64 -13.44 -1.42
C ARG A 200 -21.87 -14.77 -1.33
N PRO A 201 -22.14 -15.80 -2.17
CA PRO A 201 -21.35 -17.04 -2.13
C PRO A 201 -19.84 -16.79 -2.34
N ALA A 202 -19.49 -15.95 -3.30
CA ALA A 202 -18.10 -15.61 -3.59
C ALA A 202 -17.48 -14.69 -2.53
N ILE A 203 -18.25 -13.73 -2.01
CA ILE A 203 -17.79 -12.87 -0.92
C ILE A 203 -17.60 -13.68 0.36
N GLN A 204 -18.48 -14.63 0.69
CA GLN A 204 -18.31 -15.53 1.82
C GLN A 204 -17.01 -16.31 1.71
N TYR A 205 -16.74 -16.91 0.54
CA TYR A 205 -15.48 -17.64 0.33
C TYR A 205 -14.27 -16.72 0.57
N LEU A 206 -14.27 -15.51 -0.01
CA LEU A 206 -13.22 -14.52 0.21
C LEU A 206 -13.07 -14.19 1.70
N LEU A 207 -14.16 -13.90 2.39
CA LEU A 207 -14.14 -13.55 3.79
C LEU A 207 -13.65 -14.73 4.65
N GLN A 208 -13.96 -15.97 4.30
CA GLN A 208 -13.42 -17.15 4.99
C GLN A 208 -11.90 -17.28 4.83
N GLN A 209 -11.35 -16.99 3.66
CA GLN A 209 -9.88 -17.04 3.45
C GLN A 209 -9.12 -16.04 4.32
N HIS A 210 -9.76 -14.93 4.68
CA HIS A 210 -9.10 -13.83 5.36
C HIS A 210 -9.51 -13.70 6.84
N PHE A 211 -10.79 -13.84 7.17
CA PHE A 211 -11.31 -13.82 8.54
C PHE A 211 -11.32 -15.19 9.20
N GLY A 212 -11.34 -16.27 8.42
CA GLY A 212 -11.48 -17.63 8.94
C GLY A 212 -12.91 -18.16 8.84
N GLU A 213 -13.09 -19.43 9.21
CA GLU A 213 -14.42 -20.01 9.37
C GLU A 213 -15.01 -19.61 10.73
N THR A 214 -16.28 -19.19 10.71
CA THR A 214 -17.01 -18.67 11.87
C THR A 214 -17.21 -19.65 13.05
N PRO A 215 -16.97 -20.98 12.95
CA PRO A 215 -16.96 -21.88 14.11
C PRO A 215 -15.57 -22.21 14.66
N THR A 216 -14.48 -21.95 13.93
CA THR A 216 -13.15 -22.49 14.28
C THR A 216 -12.23 -21.48 14.95
N GLU A 217 -12.63 -20.21 15.05
CA GLU A 217 -11.80 -19.10 15.57
C GLU A 217 -10.38 -19.07 14.97
N THR A 218 -10.23 -19.55 13.75
CA THR A 218 -8.93 -19.71 13.08
C THR A 218 -8.95 -19.01 11.73
N GLY A 219 -7.99 -18.11 11.51
CA GLY A 219 -7.93 -17.30 10.28
C GLY A 219 -6.86 -16.22 10.35
N ALA A 220 -6.54 -15.59 9.23
CA ALA A 220 -5.50 -14.55 9.17
C ALA A 220 -5.87 -13.31 10.02
N ALA A 221 -7.12 -12.86 9.95
CA ALA A 221 -7.64 -11.77 10.76
C ALA A 221 -7.64 -12.10 12.27
N TRP A 222 -7.98 -13.35 12.62
CA TRP A 222 -7.97 -13.81 14.01
C TRP A 222 -6.55 -13.81 14.59
N LYS A 223 -5.59 -14.41 13.87
CA LYS A 223 -4.16 -14.38 14.22
C LYS A 223 -3.62 -12.94 14.32
N PHE A 224 -4.05 -12.07 13.39
CA PHE A 224 -3.67 -10.66 13.39
C PHE A 224 -4.19 -9.94 14.64
N MET A 225 -5.45 -10.12 15.01
CA MET A 225 -6.02 -9.56 16.23
C MET A 225 -5.30 -10.09 17.47
N LEU A 226 -5.04 -11.40 17.56
CA LEU A 226 -4.30 -12.01 18.68
C LEU A 226 -2.89 -11.43 18.84
N SER A 227 -2.16 -11.24 17.74
CA SER A 227 -0.80 -10.68 17.76
C SER A 227 -0.76 -9.17 18.02
N ASN A 228 -1.91 -8.48 17.97
CA ASN A 228 -2.01 -7.04 18.16
C ASN A 228 -3.09 -6.70 19.21
N PRO A 229 -2.79 -6.87 20.52
CA PRO A 229 -3.77 -6.69 21.60
C PRO A 229 -4.32 -5.26 21.69
N GLY A 230 -3.60 -4.27 21.15
CA GLY A 230 -4.05 -2.88 21.09
C GLY A 230 -5.14 -2.60 20.04
N ILE A 231 -5.51 -3.56 19.19
CA ILE A 231 -6.56 -3.41 18.18
C ILE A 231 -7.88 -3.96 18.73
N GLY A 232 -8.92 -3.12 18.72
CA GLY A 232 -10.26 -3.46 19.21
C GLY A 232 -11.29 -3.62 18.11
N LEU A 233 -11.04 -3.09 16.92
CA LEU A 233 -11.91 -3.23 15.77
C LEU A 233 -11.06 -3.36 14.50
N LEU A 234 -11.16 -4.51 13.85
CA LEU A 234 -10.58 -4.78 12.54
C LEU A 234 -11.69 -4.69 11.49
N THR A 235 -11.56 -3.76 10.54
CA THR A 235 -12.61 -3.41 9.57
C THR A 235 -12.26 -3.90 8.19
N TRP A 236 -13.21 -4.42 7.43
CA TRP A 236 -13.02 -4.66 6.01
C TRP A 236 -14.22 -4.10 5.25
N ASP A 237 -14.00 -2.87 4.80
CA ASP A 237 -14.91 -1.94 4.10
C ASP A 237 -15.00 -0.59 4.82
N VAL A 238 -14.01 0.27 4.59
CA VAL A 238 -14.16 1.71 4.83
C VAL A 238 -13.41 2.52 3.77
N ALA A 239 -14.15 3.15 2.85
CA ALA A 239 -13.83 4.49 2.39
C ALA A 239 -15.08 5.21 1.85
N ASN A 240 -15.89 5.78 2.75
CA ASN A 240 -16.72 6.91 2.37
C ASN A 240 -16.18 8.18 3.04
N ASN A 241 -15.30 8.88 2.31
CA ASN A 241 -15.07 10.32 2.52
C ASN A 241 -16.35 11.14 2.21
N GLY A 242 -17.42 10.49 1.75
CA GLY A 242 -18.76 11.01 1.86
C GLY A 242 -19.13 11.14 3.33
N ARG A 243 -18.92 12.34 3.89
CA ARG A 243 -19.65 12.83 5.07
C ARG A 243 -21.06 12.26 4.98
N SER A 244 -21.54 11.62 6.03
CA SER A 244 -22.97 11.30 6.18
C SER A 244 -23.76 12.53 5.74
N GLY A 245 -24.37 12.51 4.55
CA GLY A 245 -25.10 13.66 4.01
C GLY A 245 -26.32 14.03 4.87
N LYS A 246 -26.69 13.13 5.79
CA LYS A 246 -27.64 13.41 6.86
C LYS A 246 -26.92 14.10 8.02
N LYS A 247 -27.22 15.38 8.24
CA LYS A 247 -26.96 16.07 9.51
C LYS A 247 -27.40 15.14 10.65
N ASN A 248 -26.55 14.96 11.66
CA ASN A 248 -26.85 14.13 12.83
C ASN A 248 -28.27 14.37 13.35
N GLU A 249 -29.08 13.32 13.31
CA GLU A 249 -30.39 13.30 13.94
C GLU A 249 -30.23 13.55 15.45
N ARG A 250 -31.22 14.25 16.04
CA ARG A 250 -31.22 14.66 17.46
C ARG A 250 -30.94 13.49 18.42
N THR A 251 -31.37 12.28 18.04
CA THR A 251 -31.17 11.00 18.74
C THR A 251 -29.71 10.60 18.82
N THR A 252 -28.95 10.61 17.72
CA THR A 252 -27.51 10.26 17.74
C THR A 252 -26.71 11.20 18.64
N ARG A 253 -27.07 12.51 18.66
CA ARG A 253 -26.39 13.50 19.52
C ARG A 253 -26.64 13.25 21.01
N ARG A 254 -27.88 12.92 21.39
CA ARG A 254 -28.24 12.60 22.78
C ARG A 254 -27.51 11.36 23.27
N LEU A 255 -27.44 10.32 22.45
CA LEU A 255 -26.71 9.09 22.80
C LEU A 255 -25.21 9.33 22.92
N ALA A 256 -24.62 10.09 22.00
CA ALA A 256 -23.20 10.46 22.08
C ALA A 256 -22.88 11.26 23.35
N GLN A 257 -23.75 12.21 23.74
CA GLN A 257 -23.61 12.97 24.99
C GLN A 257 -23.69 12.07 26.23
N LEU A 258 -24.66 11.16 26.27
CA LEU A 258 -24.79 10.17 27.34
C LEU A 258 -23.55 9.27 27.44
N MET A 259 -22.96 8.94 26.30
CA MET A 259 -21.72 8.17 26.19
C MET A 259 -20.45 9.02 26.39
N ASN A 260 -20.55 10.33 26.68
CA ASN A 260 -19.42 11.26 26.75
C ASN A 260 -18.47 11.14 25.54
N LEU A 261 -19.03 11.18 24.34
CA LEU A 261 -18.32 11.12 23.05
C LEU A 261 -18.34 12.50 22.38
N ASP A 262 -17.22 12.86 21.76
CA ASP A 262 -17.13 14.09 20.97
C ASP A 262 -17.86 13.95 19.63
N LEU A 263 -18.83 14.84 19.38
CA LEU A 263 -19.62 14.88 18.15
C LEU A 263 -18.78 15.21 16.91
N ALA A 264 -17.72 15.99 17.05
CA ALA A 264 -16.80 16.30 15.95
C ALA A 264 -15.99 15.06 15.52
N GLU A 265 -15.71 14.16 16.45
CA GLU A 265 -15.10 12.88 16.16
C GLU A 265 -16.06 11.93 15.44
N ILE A 266 -17.36 11.97 15.72
CA ILE A 266 -18.37 11.13 15.06
C ILE A 266 -18.59 11.60 13.61
N ASP A 267 -18.63 12.91 13.37
CA ASP A 267 -18.85 13.51 12.04
C ASP A 267 -17.66 13.34 11.08
N SER A 268 -16.46 13.11 11.63
CA SER A 268 -15.24 12.85 10.87
C SER A 268 -14.99 11.36 10.64
N ARG A 269 -15.89 10.47 11.10
CA ARG A 269 -15.69 9.02 11.09
C ARG A 269 -16.58 8.30 10.08
N PRO A 270 -16.09 7.16 9.57
CA PRO A 270 -16.81 6.35 8.59
C PRO A 270 -18.06 5.68 9.18
N SER A 271 -19.00 5.33 8.32
CA SER A 271 -20.11 4.43 8.68
C SER A 271 -19.58 3.09 9.20
N PHE A 272 -20.38 2.39 10.00
CA PHE A 272 -20.08 1.02 10.41
C PHE A 272 -19.73 0.14 9.20
N PRO A 273 -18.66 -0.67 9.27
CA PRO A 273 -18.12 -1.39 8.12
C PRO A 273 -19.06 -2.48 7.62
N ALA A 274 -18.92 -2.89 6.36
CA ALA A 274 -19.65 -4.04 5.82
C ALA A 274 -19.23 -5.36 6.49
N VAL A 275 -17.95 -5.51 6.85
CA VAL A 275 -17.44 -6.65 7.61
C VAL A 275 -16.49 -6.18 8.70
N CYS A 276 -16.54 -6.78 9.87
CA CYS A 276 -15.56 -6.53 10.91
C CYS A 276 -15.34 -7.71 11.85
N LEU A 277 -14.19 -7.64 12.52
CA LEU A 277 -13.85 -8.44 13.68
C LEU A 277 -13.64 -7.51 14.89
N LEU A 278 -14.47 -7.66 15.90
CA LEU A 278 -14.51 -6.81 17.11
C LEU A 278 -13.94 -7.57 18.30
N ARG A 279 -13.12 -6.90 19.12
CA ARG A 279 -12.67 -7.47 20.40
C ARG A 279 -13.72 -7.22 21.47
N LYS A 280 -14.15 -8.26 22.20
CA LYS A 280 -15.17 -8.11 23.25
C LYS A 280 -14.75 -7.10 24.32
N SER A 281 -13.48 -7.11 24.72
CA SER A 281 -12.95 -6.14 25.70
C SER A 281 -12.97 -4.68 25.23
N ALA A 282 -13.05 -4.42 23.92
CA ALA A 282 -13.21 -3.09 23.37
C ALA A 282 -14.67 -2.58 23.43
N LEU A 283 -15.62 -3.46 23.76
CA LEU A 283 -17.05 -3.16 23.88
C LEU A 283 -17.52 -3.03 25.33
N LEU A 284 -16.58 -2.77 26.27
CA LEU A 284 -16.89 -2.61 27.70
C LEU A 284 -17.99 -1.58 27.96
N TRP A 285 -18.02 -0.48 27.21
CA TRP A 285 -19.07 0.54 27.30
C TRP A 285 -20.46 0.01 26.92
N ILE A 286 -20.56 -0.90 25.95
CA ILE A 286 -21.84 -1.50 25.56
C ILE A 286 -22.28 -2.51 26.62
N LYS A 287 -21.36 -3.36 27.09
CA LYS A 287 -21.64 -4.34 28.15
C LYS A 287 -22.08 -3.66 29.45
N THR A 288 -21.44 -2.56 29.84
CA THR A 288 -21.80 -1.79 31.05
C THR A 288 -23.14 -1.06 30.97
N MET A 289 -23.59 -0.70 29.77
CA MET A 289 -24.90 -0.09 29.57
C MET A 289 -26.05 -1.10 29.66
N ASN A 290 -25.75 -2.40 29.60
CA ASN A 290 -26.72 -3.49 29.67
C ASN A 290 -27.92 -3.27 28.73
N ILE A 291 -27.63 -2.85 27.48
CA ILE A 291 -28.66 -2.59 26.48
C ILE A 291 -29.21 -3.93 26.00
N GLU A 292 -30.50 -4.14 26.19
CA GLU A 292 -31.19 -5.34 25.71
C GLU A 292 -31.89 -5.08 24.37
N PHE A 293 -32.18 -6.14 23.63
CA PHE A 293 -32.90 -6.02 22.37
C PHE A 293 -34.31 -5.43 22.56
N ALA A 294 -34.95 -5.70 23.70
CA ALA A 294 -36.24 -5.12 24.07
C ALA A 294 -36.19 -3.58 24.16
N ASP A 295 -35.05 -2.99 24.53
CA ASP A 295 -34.87 -1.54 24.58
C ASP A 295 -34.79 -0.92 23.17
N ILE A 296 -34.34 -1.71 22.19
CA ILE A 296 -34.30 -1.30 20.79
C ILE A 296 -35.71 -1.40 20.19
N ASP A 297 -36.42 -2.51 20.43
CA ASP A 297 -37.78 -2.73 19.93
C ASP A 297 -38.79 -1.73 20.51
N SER A 298 -38.62 -1.35 21.78
CA SER A 298 -39.43 -0.32 22.43
C SER A 298 -39.07 1.12 22.02
N GLY A 299 -38.00 1.30 21.22
CA GLY A 299 -37.56 2.60 20.72
C GLY A 299 -36.82 3.47 21.74
N VAL A 300 -36.40 2.91 22.88
CA VAL A 300 -35.56 3.59 23.87
C VAL A 300 -34.20 3.96 23.25
N TYR A 301 -33.65 3.07 22.44
CA TYR A 301 -32.44 3.30 21.66
C TYR A 301 -32.67 3.15 20.16
N ASP A 302 -32.16 4.12 19.38
CA ASP A 302 -32.15 4.02 17.92
C ASP A 302 -31.02 3.10 17.45
N ALA A 303 -31.37 2.00 16.78
CA ALA A 303 -30.42 0.98 16.32
C ALA A 303 -29.36 1.55 15.36
N GLY A 304 -29.77 2.43 14.45
CA GLY A 304 -28.87 3.06 13.48
C GLY A 304 -27.86 4.00 14.14
N ALA A 305 -28.30 4.74 15.16
CA ALA A 305 -27.46 5.62 15.96
C ALA A 305 -26.47 4.83 16.80
N LEU A 306 -26.89 3.75 17.46
CA LEU A 306 -25.99 2.88 18.24
C LEU A 306 -24.89 2.27 17.35
N ILE A 307 -25.26 1.70 16.20
CA ILE A 307 -24.30 1.14 15.24
C ILE A 307 -23.24 2.17 14.82
N LYS A 308 -23.64 3.43 14.60
CA LYS A 308 -22.72 4.51 14.23
C LYS A 308 -21.72 4.88 15.33
N LEU A 309 -22.07 4.67 16.60
CA LEU A 309 -21.23 5.05 17.75
C LEU A 309 -20.18 3.98 18.10
N ILE A 310 -20.36 2.73 17.67
CA ILE A 310 -19.45 1.61 18.01
C ILE A 310 -17.96 1.93 17.72
N PRO A 311 -17.58 2.43 16.53
CA PRO A 311 -16.17 2.79 16.27
C PRO A 311 -15.62 3.82 17.27
N ALA A 312 -16.45 4.79 17.68
CA ALA A 312 -16.04 5.80 18.65
C ALA A 312 -15.88 5.23 20.06
N LEU A 313 -16.76 4.31 20.46
CA LEU A 313 -16.68 3.62 21.74
C LEU A 313 -15.43 2.74 21.85
N VAL A 314 -15.06 2.03 20.78
CA VAL A 314 -13.82 1.22 20.72
C VAL A 314 -12.58 2.09 20.99
N LYS A 315 -12.51 3.27 20.36
CA LYS A 315 -11.40 4.21 20.59
C LYS A 315 -11.40 4.78 22.00
N LYS A 316 -12.58 5.11 22.54
CA LYS A 316 -12.74 5.59 23.92
C LYS A 316 -12.28 4.55 24.94
N ALA A 317 -12.48 3.26 24.65
CA ALA A 317 -11.96 2.15 25.45
C ALA A 317 -10.43 1.97 25.35
N GLY A 318 -9.72 2.82 24.59
CA GLY A 318 -8.27 2.80 24.46
C GLY A 318 -7.74 1.92 23.32
N PHE A 319 -8.63 1.38 22.48
CA PHE A 319 -8.25 0.49 21.39
C PHE A 319 -8.13 1.20 20.04
N ALA A 320 -7.22 0.72 19.19
CA ALA A 320 -7.11 1.14 17.82
C ALA A 320 -8.18 0.50 16.91
N ILE A 321 -8.54 1.22 15.85
CA ILE A 321 -9.29 0.70 14.70
C ILE A 321 -8.29 0.51 13.56
N CYS A 322 -8.34 -0.63 12.91
CA CYS A 322 -7.44 -0.97 11.81
C CYS A 322 -8.23 -1.57 10.66
N ASP A 323 -7.92 -1.20 9.42
CA ASP A 323 -8.47 -1.88 8.25
C ASP A 323 -7.75 -3.22 8.04
N MET A 324 -8.51 -4.24 7.68
CA MET A 324 -8.04 -5.56 7.32
C MET A 324 -7.18 -5.42 6.06
N PRO A 325 -5.90 -5.82 6.11
CA PRO A 325 -5.06 -5.77 4.93
C PRO A 325 -5.68 -6.56 3.76
N LEU A 326 -5.98 -5.91 2.63
CA LEU A 326 -6.68 -6.47 1.45
C LEU A 326 -6.12 -7.78 0.84
N ASN A 327 -5.00 -8.32 1.33
CA ASN A 327 -4.35 -9.51 0.81
C ASN A 327 -4.47 -10.60 1.87
N GLY A 328 -5.34 -11.58 1.64
CA GLY A 328 -5.47 -12.80 2.41
C GLY A 328 -5.29 -13.96 1.44
N GLY A 329 -4.63 -14.99 1.94
CA GLY A 329 -3.72 -15.80 1.14
C GLY A 329 -2.29 -15.44 1.53
N GLU A 330 -1.45 -16.45 1.67
CA GLU A 330 -0.13 -16.46 2.33
C GLU A 330 0.96 -15.55 1.73
N GLN A 331 0.62 -14.46 1.05
CA GLN A 331 1.59 -13.48 0.59
C GLN A 331 1.24 -12.06 1.07
N ILE A 332 2.20 -11.56 1.86
CA ILE A 332 2.40 -10.19 2.36
C ILE A 332 1.57 -9.82 3.61
N ILE A 333 1.71 -10.66 4.64
CA ILE A 333 1.76 -10.16 6.02
C ILE A 333 3.05 -9.34 6.09
N GLY A 334 2.94 -8.04 6.36
CA GLY A 334 4.12 -7.28 6.73
C GLY A 334 4.75 -7.98 7.92
N HIS A 335 5.93 -8.55 7.74
CA HIS A 335 6.55 -9.33 8.80
C HIS A 335 7.60 -8.49 9.53
N SER A 336 8.14 -9.03 10.62
CA SER A 336 9.18 -8.30 11.35
C SER A 336 10.36 -8.03 10.43
N VAL A 337 10.84 -6.78 10.42
CA VAL A 337 12.00 -6.34 9.63
C VAL A 337 13.28 -7.11 9.98
N LEU A 338 13.30 -7.76 11.14
CA LEU A 338 14.42 -8.55 11.66
C LEU A 338 14.49 -9.99 11.09
N GLN A 339 13.47 -10.44 10.36
CA GLN A 339 13.45 -11.81 9.80
C GLN A 339 14.34 -11.97 8.56
N ALA A 340 14.53 -10.90 7.78
CA ALA A 340 15.40 -10.97 6.62
C ALA A 340 16.86 -11.16 7.04
N GLU A 341 17.61 -11.92 6.24
CA GLU A 341 19.03 -12.13 6.48
C GLU A 341 19.78 -10.79 6.54
N TRP A 342 20.55 -10.62 7.61
CA TRP A 342 21.35 -9.43 7.91
C TRP A 342 22.78 -9.88 8.17
N VAL A 343 23.72 -9.31 7.43
CA VAL A 343 25.15 -9.57 7.61
C VAL A 343 25.82 -8.24 7.95
N GLU A 344 26.35 -8.18 9.17
CA GLU A 344 27.21 -7.08 9.59
C GLU A 344 28.62 -7.34 9.04
N HIS A 345 29.10 -6.46 8.16
CA HIS A 345 30.45 -6.57 7.58
C HIS A 345 31.45 -5.72 8.37
N ARG A 346 31.03 -4.54 8.81
CA ARG A 346 31.77 -3.67 9.72
C ARG A 346 30.79 -2.96 10.66
N PRO A 347 30.90 -3.16 11.98
CA PRO A 347 29.97 -2.57 12.94
C PRO A 347 30.07 -1.04 12.92
N LEU A 348 28.93 -0.37 13.05
CA LEU A 348 28.91 1.07 13.28
C LEU A 348 29.41 1.38 14.69
N SER A 349 30.31 2.34 14.83
CA SER A 349 30.68 2.85 16.16
C SER A 349 29.53 3.66 16.77
N ASN A 350 29.41 3.70 18.11
CA ASN A 350 28.30 4.41 18.77
C ASN A 350 28.19 5.87 18.28
N PRO A 351 27.08 6.26 17.63
CA PRO A 351 26.91 7.60 17.06
C PRO A 351 26.37 8.63 18.07
N GLU A 352 26.34 8.31 19.36
CA GLU A 352 25.84 9.22 20.40
C GLU A 352 26.51 10.61 20.33
N ASN A 353 25.69 11.67 20.41
CA ASN A 353 26.11 13.07 20.26
C ASN A 353 26.79 13.41 18.91
N ARG A 354 26.60 12.61 17.86
CA ARG A 354 27.06 12.91 16.49
C ARG A 354 25.88 12.94 15.54
N ASN A 355 26.04 13.61 14.39
CA ASN A 355 25.11 13.47 13.29
C ASN A 355 25.27 12.08 12.66
N CYS A 356 24.19 11.31 12.55
CA CYS A 356 24.20 9.96 11.99
C CYS A 356 23.38 9.88 10.72
N CYS A 357 23.83 9.13 9.72
CA CYS A 357 23.06 8.84 8.52
C CYS A 357 22.91 7.33 8.33
N LEU A 358 21.68 6.89 8.10
CA LEU A 358 21.36 5.55 7.61
C LEU A 358 21.20 5.62 6.10
N PHE A 359 22.25 5.24 5.38
CA PHE A 359 22.30 5.34 3.93
C PHE A 359 21.94 4.00 3.30
N VAL A 360 20.84 3.93 2.56
CA VAL A 360 20.41 2.71 1.86
C VAL A 360 20.82 2.76 0.39
N GLY A 361 21.39 1.67 -0.13
CA GLY A 361 21.63 1.55 -1.56
C GLY A 361 21.55 0.12 -2.06
N LEU A 362 21.18 -0.04 -3.33
CA LEU A 362 21.13 -1.33 -3.98
C LEU A 362 22.56 -1.79 -4.32
N LEU A 363 22.94 -2.96 -3.83
CA LEU A 363 24.19 -3.59 -4.22
C LEU A 363 24.05 -4.17 -5.63
N ARG A 364 25.06 -3.93 -6.45
CA ARG A 364 25.22 -4.59 -7.75
C ARG A 364 25.50 -6.07 -7.57
N GLU A 365 25.44 -6.84 -8.65
CA GLU A 365 25.74 -8.29 -8.64
C GLU A 365 27.14 -8.61 -8.10
N ASP A 366 28.09 -7.69 -8.20
CA ASP A 366 29.43 -7.84 -7.64
C ASP A 366 29.55 -7.48 -6.14
N GLY A 367 28.42 -7.16 -5.50
CA GLY A 367 28.33 -6.80 -4.09
C GLY A 367 28.70 -5.35 -3.76
N ARG A 368 28.93 -4.49 -4.76
CA ARG A 368 29.35 -3.09 -4.55
C ARG A 368 28.19 -2.10 -4.73
N PHE A 369 28.28 -0.95 -4.06
CA PHE A 369 27.42 0.20 -4.33
C PHE A 369 27.72 0.82 -5.71
N ALA A 370 26.74 1.53 -6.27
CA ALA A 370 26.93 2.31 -7.47
C ALA A 370 27.85 3.54 -7.22
N PRO A 371 28.59 4.04 -8.23
CA PRO A 371 29.50 5.17 -8.05
C PRO A 371 28.85 6.43 -7.48
N HIS A 372 27.63 6.77 -7.92
CA HIS A 372 26.89 7.93 -7.40
C HIS A 372 26.49 7.78 -5.93
N ALA A 373 26.26 6.54 -5.46
CA ALA A 373 25.97 6.26 -4.06
C ALA A 373 27.21 6.44 -3.18
N LEU A 374 28.38 6.01 -3.66
CA LEU A 374 29.67 6.25 -3.00
C LEU A 374 29.96 7.75 -2.89
N ALA A 375 29.81 8.49 -4.01
CA ALA A 375 29.96 9.94 -4.02
C ALA A 375 29.00 10.62 -3.04
N TYR A 376 27.76 10.15 -2.96
CA TYR A 376 26.78 10.71 -2.03
C TYR A 376 27.17 10.46 -0.57
N MET A 377 27.57 9.24 -0.22
CA MET A 377 28.04 8.96 1.14
C MET A 377 29.29 9.77 1.52
N ARG A 378 30.25 9.94 0.60
CA ARG A 378 31.42 10.80 0.80
C ARG A 378 31.01 12.25 1.06
N ALA A 379 30.14 12.81 0.21
CA ALA A 379 29.64 14.16 0.38
C ALA A 379 28.89 14.36 1.72
N LEU A 380 28.21 13.33 2.25
CA LEU A 380 27.60 13.38 3.58
C LEU A 380 28.65 13.32 4.71
N LYS A 381 29.71 12.53 4.56
CA LYS A 381 30.81 12.48 5.54
C LYS A 381 31.55 13.82 5.65
N GLU A 382 31.76 14.52 4.54
CA GLU A 382 32.37 15.85 4.52
C GLU A 382 31.57 16.88 5.31
N GLU A 383 30.25 16.69 5.43
CA GLU A 383 29.34 17.51 6.24
C GLU A 383 29.26 17.02 7.71
N GLY A 384 30.12 16.09 8.09
CA GLY A 384 30.27 15.62 9.47
C GLY A 384 29.35 14.48 9.88
N PHE A 385 28.64 13.84 8.94
CA PHE A 385 27.80 12.68 9.27
C PHE A 385 28.63 11.41 9.47
N HIS A 386 28.28 10.67 10.51
CA HIS A 386 28.68 9.29 10.72
C HIS A 386 27.75 8.37 9.93
N ILE A 387 28.27 7.68 8.92
CA ILE A 387 27.45 6.96 7.94
C ILE A 387 27.40 5.48 8.28
N TYR A 388 26.18 4.96 8.42
CA TYR A 388 25.93 3.53 8.34
C TYR A 388 25.47 3.17 6.93
N GLY A 389 26.36 2.55 6.16
CA GLY A 389 26.04 2.03 4.83
C GLY A 389 25.21 0.76 4.93
N LEU A 390 24.00 0.78 4.36
CA LEU A 390 23.06 -0.32 4.39
C LEU A 390 22.81 -0.84 2.95
N GLY A 391 23.50 -1.92 2.59
CA GLY A 391 23.40 -2.54 1.28
C GLY A 391 22.18 -3.45 1.15
N VAL A 392 21.35 -3.20 0.15
CA VAL A 392 20.27 -4.13 -0.26
C VAL A 392 20.85 -5.14 -1.23
N SER A 393 20.84 -6.43 -0.86
CA SER A 393 21.29 -7.51 -1.74
C SER A 393 20.12 -8.26 -2.39
N LEU A 394 20.22 -8.51 -3.70
CA LEU A 394 19.28 -9.33 -4.47
C LEU A 394 19.68 -10.81 -4.52
N THR A 395 20.95 -11.13 -4.24
CA THR A 395 21.49 -12.49 -4.24
C THR A 395 21.68 -12.98 -2.81
N SER A 396 22.70 -12.48 -2.14
CA SER A 396 23.10 -12.85 -0.78
C SER A 396 23.72 -11.65 -0.06
N PRO A 397 23.31 -11.33 1.17
CA PRO A 397 23.95 -10.30 1.98
C PRO A 397 25.44 -10.58 2.27
N LYS A 398 25.86 -11.85 2.26
CA LYS A 398 27.25 -12.25 2.52
C LYS A 398 28.22 -11.81 1.42
N GLU A 399 27.72 -11.55 0.22
CA GLU A 399 28.53 -11.12 -0.92
C GLU A 399 28.77 -9.60 -0.93
N GLY A 400 28.17 -8.86 0.01
CA GLY A 400 28.38 -7.42 0.14
C GLY A 400 29.85 -7.08 0.37
N LYS A 401 30.38 -6.13 -0.41
CA LYS A 401 31.76 -5.65 -0.28
C LYS A 401 31.75 -4.31 0.46
N ASP A 402 32.42 -4.27 1.60
CA ASP A 402 32.58 -3.03 2.37
C ASP A 402 33.21 -1.95 1.49
N PRO A 403 32.55 -0.79 1.32
CA PRO A 403 33.10 0.29 0.50
C PRO A 403 34.33 0.94 1.14
N GLY A 404 34.54 0.79 2.45
CA GLY A 404 35.67 1.35 3.19
C GLY A 404 35.34 2.62 3.99
N GLU A 405 36.28 3.02 4.86
CA GLU A 405 36.13 4.13 5.80
C GLU A 405 35.93 5.50 5.14
N GLU A 406 36.45 5.65 3.91
CA GLU A 406 36.27 6.85 3.09
C GLU A 406 34.79 7.14 2.81
N PHE A 407 33.95 6.11 2.70
CA PHE A 407 32.54 6.26 2.32
C PHE A 407 31.60 6.04 3.50
N CYS A 408 31.89 5.07 4.39
CA CYS A 408 31.04 4.85 5.55
C CYS A 408 31.81 4.40 6.78
N ASP A 409 31.20 4.58 7.94
CA ASP A 409 31.79 4.26 9.25
C ASP A 409 31.36 2.87 9.75
N GLY A 410 30.20 2.39 9.31
CA GLY A 410 29.77 1.00 9.43
C GLY A 410 29.16 0.52 8.12
N PHE A 411 29.17 -0.79 7.88
CA PHE A 411 28.55 -1.41 6.71
C PHE A 411 27.84 -2.71 7.08
N ALA A 412 26.58 -2.80 6.68
CA ALA A 412 25.79 -4.01 6.77
C ALA A 412 25.06 -4.25 5.45
N ALA A 413 24.85 -5.52 5.12
CA ALA A 413 24.04 -5.95 4.00
C ALA A 413 22.79 -6.69 4.49
N ARG A 414 21.66 -6.50 3.80
CA ARG A 414 20.39 -7.14 4.11
C ARG A 414 19.72 -7.65 2.84
N ALA A 415 19.03 -8.79 2.93
CA ALA A 415 18.24 -9.31 1.82
C ALA A 415 17.11 -8.32 1.44
N ASN A 416 16.79 -8.25 0.14
CA ASN A 416 15.78 -7.32 -0.38
C ASN A 416 14.35 -7.72 0.00
N ASP A 417 13.88 -7.19 1.12
CA ASP A 417 12.53 -7.38 1.61
C ASP A 417 12.05 -6.14 2.38
N GLY A 418 10.92 -5.54 2.01
CA GLY A 418 10.40 -4.36 2.71
C GLY A 418 10.98 -2.99 2.31
N HIS A 419 11.85 -2.94 1.31
CA HIS A 419 12.50 -1.72 0.79
C HIS A 419 13.22 -0.89 1.88
N ASP A 420 13.56 0.36 1.59
CA ASP A 420 14.39 1.24 2.43
C ASP A 420 13.86 1.40 3.86
N PHE A 421 12.54 1.57 4.02
CA PHE A 421 11.90 1.70 5.34
C PHE A 421 12.17 0.49 6.23
N ALA A 422 12.15 -0.73 5.68
CA ALA A 422 12.45 -1.92 6.46
C ALA A 422 13.93 -2.00 6.84
N LEU A 423 14.85 -1.58 5.96
CA LEU A 423 16.29 -1.52 6.28
C LEU A 423 16.58 -0.52 7.40
N TRP A 424 16.06 0.71 7.28
CA TRP A 424 16.21 1.73 8.31
C TRP A 424 15.64 1.29 9.66
N ALA A 425 14.43 0.71 9.65
CA ALA A 425 13.81 0.20 10.87
C ALA A 425 14.57 -1.00 11.46
N ALA A 426 15.14 -1.87 10.63
CA ALA A 426 15.99 -2.97 11.10
C ALA A 426 17.27 -2.45 11.74
N ALA A 427 17.95 -1.49 11.11
CA ALA A 427 19.15 -0.84 11.64
C ALA A 427 18.88 -0.21 13.02
N LEU A 428 17.80 0.57 13.15
CA LEU A 428 17.39 1.20 14.41
C LEU A 428 17.03 0.21 15.52
N ARG A 429 16.52 -0.99 15.18
CA ARG A 429 16.21 -2.05 16.16
C ARG A 429 17.44 -2.84 16.58
N LYS A 430 18.39 -3.03 15.67
CA LYS A 430 19.66 -3.73 15.93
C LYS A 430 20.66 -2.85 16.68
N ASN A 431 20.57 -1.53 16.48
CA ASN A 431 21.50 -0.55 17.04
C ASN A 431 20.68 0.59 17.72
N PRO A 432 20.05 0.32 18.88
CA PRO A 432 19.20 1.31 19.57
C PRO A 432 19.95 2.60 19.99
N GLU A 433 21.27 2.55 20.12
CA GLU A 433 22.15 3.68 20.42
C GLU A 433 22.08 4.79 19.36
N ILE A 434 21.64 4.49 18.14
CA ILE A 434 21.39 5.50 17.09
C ILE A 434 20.37 6.55 17.55
N TRP A 435 19.44 6.20 18.44
CA TRP A 435 18.49 7.17 19.01
C TRP A 435 19.16 8.25 19.88
N GLY A 436 20.42 8.05 20.29
CA GLY A 436 21.25 9.01 21.02
C GLY A 436 22.03 9.99 20.13
N ALA A 437 21.89 9.90 18.80
CA ALA A 437 22.51 10.83 17.86
C ALA A 437 22.02 12.28 18.06
N GLU A 438 22.84 13.26 17.64
CA GLU A 438 22.45 14.68 17.64
C GLU A 438 21.37 14.96 16.59
N ALA A 439 21.56 14.38 15.40
CA ALA A 439 20.57 14.34 14.33
C ALA A 439 20.65 13.00 13.59
N LEU A 440 19.55 12.62 12.96
CA LEU A 440 19.46 11.38 12.17
C LEU A 440 18.97 11.70 10.77
N LEU A 441 19.74 11.27 9.78
CA LEU A 441 19.40 11.36 8.37
C LEU A 441 19.07 9.97 7.82
N PHE A 442 17.92 9.84 7.17
CA PHE A 442 17.61 8.72 6.29
C PHE A 442 17.82 9.16 4.86
N ALA A 443 18.72 8.50 4.14
CA ALA A 443 19.03 8.81 2.74
C ALA A 443 19.13 7.52 1.91
N ASN A 444 18.89 7.62 0.60
CA ASN A 444 19.06 6.49 -0.31
C ASN A 444 19.74 6.84 -1.64
N ASP A 445 20.14 5.81 -2.37
CA ASP A 445 20.83 5.88 -3.66
C ASP A 445 19.92 6.20 -4.87
N SER A 446 18.65 6.57 -4.64
CA SER A 446 17.75 6.97 -5.72
C SER A 446 18.09 8.35 -6.31
N MET A 447 19.02 9.07 -5.65
CA MET A 447 19.50 10.40 -6.01
C MET A 447 20.98 10.39 -6.38
N ILE A 448 21.35 11.17 -7.39
CA ILE A 448 22.72 11.48 -7.78
C ILE A 448 23.05 12.86 -7.20
N PRO A 449 24.13 13.00 -6.42
CA PRO A 449 24.50 14.27 -5.82
C PRO A 449 25.22 15.21 -6.79
N LYS A 450 25.10 16.51 -6.53
CA LYS A 450 25.97 17.54 -7.08
C LYS A 450 27.25 17.61 -6.24
N GLU A 451 28.36 17.18 -6.82
CA GLU A 451 29.71 17.36 -6.27
C GLU A 451 30.26 18.77 -6.58
N PRO A 452 31.22 19.32 -5.82
CA PRO A 452 32.01 18.67 -4.77
C PRO A 452 31.50 18.86 -3.33
N SER A 453 30.31 19.46 -3.09
CA SER A 453 29.87 19.68 -1.71
C SER A 453 28.36 19.92 -1.59
N LEU A 454 27.77 19.31 -0.56
CA LEU A 454 26.40 19.55 -0.12
C LEU A 454 26.29 20.67 0.93
N LYS A 455 27.36 21.42 1.21
CA LYS A 455 27.39 22.48 2.23
C LYS A 455 26.25 23.50 2.14
N PRO A 456 25.85 24.01 0.96
CA PRO A 456 24.71 24.92 0.88
C PRO A 456 23.41 24.28 1.36
N LEU A 457 23.22 22.99 1.09
CA LEU A 457 22.05 22.24 1.54
C LEU A 457 22.04 22.09 3.05
N PHE A 458 23.15 21.70 3.67
CA PHE A 458 23.21 21.55 5.12
C PHE A 458 23.17 22.88 5.86
N SER A 459 23.65 23.96 5.24
CA SER A 459 23.44 25.34 5.74
C SER A 459 21.94 25.70 5.79
N GLN A 460 21.19 25.38 4.72
CA GLN A 460 19.73 25.56 4.69
C GLN A 460 19.00 24.65 5.69
N LEU A 461 19.44 23.39 5.81
CA LEU A 461 18.88 22.43 6.75
C LEU A 461 19.02 22.91 8.19
N SER A 462 20.20 23.42 8.55
CA SER A 462 20.51 23.94 9.89
C SER A 462 19.72 25.20 10.22
N ALA A 463 19.43 26.03 9.21
CA ALA A 463 18.58 27.22 9.35
C ALA A 463 17.07 26.91 9.31
N SER A 464 16.68 25.67 8.99
CA SER A 464 15.28 25.33 8.79
C SER A 464 14.50 25.32 10.12
N PRO A 465 13.22 25.76 10.13
CA PRO A 465 12.42 25.81 11.36
C PRO A 465 11.77 24.45 11.69
N TYR A 466 12.10 23.39 10.95
CA TYR A 466 11.43 22.11 11.00
C TYR A 466 12.15 21.13 11.92
N ASP A 467 11.36 20.36 12.67
CA ASP A 467 11.85 19.23 13.47
C ASP A 467 12.11 18.00 12.60
N VAL A 468 11.31 17.84 11.54
CA VAL A 468 11.42 16.78 10.54
C VAL A 468 11.48 17.43 9.17
N THR A 469 12.60 17.26 8.47
CA THR A 469 12.87 17.95 7.22
C THR A 469 13.02 16.96 6.07
N GLY A 470 12.20 17.13 5.03
CA GLY A 470 12.44 16.49 3.73
C GLY A 470 13.10 17.48 2.78
N LEU A 471 13.71 17.01 1.69
CA LEU A 471 14.18 17.97 0.68
C LEU A 471 13.04 18.51 -0.17
N THR A 472 12.11 17.64 -0.59
CA THR A 472 10.91 18.02 -1.32
C THR A 472 9.69 17.38 -0.68
N ASP A 473 8.53 17.98 -0.92
CA ASP A 473 7.23 17.37 -0.65
C ASP A 473 6.61 16.78 -1.92
N SER A 474 5.55 16.00 -1.74
CA SER A 474 4.76 15.41 -2.80
C SER A 474 3.28 15.57 -2.48
N THR A 475 2.47 15.91 -3.47
CA THR A 475 1.01 16.02 -3.37
C THR A 475 0.29 14.74 -3.78
N ILE A 476 1.01 13.68 -4.17
CA ILE A 476 0.42 12.39 -4.54
C ILE A 476 -0.29 11.78 -3.32
N GLY A 477 -1.61 11.59 -3.44
CA GLY A 477 -2.46 11.14 -2.33
C GLY A 477 -2.78 12.27 -1.36
N ARG A 478 -1.83 12.63 -0.49
CA ARG A 478 -1.88 13.79 0.42
C ARG A 478 -0.51 14.46 0.46
N ARG A 479 -0.44 15.73 0.84
CA ARG A 479 0.86 16.42 1.00
C ARG A 479 1.74 15.69 2.02
N HIS A 480 2.93 15.26 1.63
CA HIS A 480 3.89 14.52 2.48
C HIS A 480 5.34 14.77 2.05
N LEU A 481 6.30 14.53 2.96
CA LEU A 481 7.74 14.58 2.68
C LEU A 481 8.19 13.32 1.93
N GLN A 482 9.10 13.47 0.96
CA GLN A 482 9.62 12.34 0.21
C GLN A 482 10.75 11.62 0.95
N SER A 483 10.74 10.28 0.95
CA SER A 483 11.62 9.49 1.84
C SER A 483 13.07 9.35 1.39
N TYR A 484 13.46 9.84 0.20
CA TYR A 484 14.84 9.73 -0.28
C TYR A 484 15.83 10.59 0.53
N PHE A 485 15.31 11.53 1.32
CA PHE A 485 16.06 12.32 2.29
C PHE A 485 15.10 12.80 3.39
N ILE A 486 15.23 12.25 4.59
CA ILE A 486 14.47 12.67 5.78
C ILE A 486 15.42 12.91 6.93
N HIS A 487 15.48 14.14 7.38
CA HIS A 487 16.29 14.57 8.52
C HIS A 487 15.42 14.74 9.77
N LEU A 488 15.86 14.17 10.88
CA LEU A 488 15.30 14.35 12.21
C LEU A 488 16.30 15.11 13.07
N ASN A 489 15.90 16.28 13.58
CA ASN A 489 16.71 16.97 14.58
C ASN A 489 16.55 16.31 15.97
N GLN A 490 17.31 16.79 16.95
CA GLN A 490 17.29 16.27 18.31
C GLN A 490 15.88 16.26 18.95
N LYS A 491 15.02 17.25 18.66
CA LYS A 491 13.65 17.30 19.17
C LYS A 491 12.79 16.18 18.57
N ALA A 492 12.92 15.91 17.28
CA ALA A 492 12.24 14.78 16.64
C ALA A 492 12.77 13.43 17.15
N LEU A 493 14.08 13.27 17.36
CA LEU A 493 14.65 12.02 17.88
C LEU A 493 14.18 11.65 19.29
N ARG A 494 14.00 12.66 20.15
CA ARG A 494 13.45 12.48 21.52
C ARG A 494 11.94 12.24 21.52
N SER A 495 11.25 12.38 20.38
CA SER A 495 9.81 12.15 20.31
C SER A 495 9.48 10.66 20.37
N ARG A 496 8.74 10.28 21.42
CA ARG A 496 8.20 8.92 21.55
C ARG A 496 7.34 8.51 20.36
N THR A 497 6.66 9.45 19.70
CA THR A 497 5.88 9.17 18.49
C THR A 497 6.77 8.76 17.31
N VAL A 498 7.91 9.43 17.13
CA VAL A 498 8.89 9.10 16.08
C VAL A 498 9.45 7.70 16.33
N GLN A 499 9.92 7.42 17.55
CA GLN A 499 10.44 6.10 17.91
C GLN A 499 9.37 5.01 17.72
N ARG A 500 8.14 5.24 18.20
CA ARG A 500 7.01 4.30 17.99
C ARG A 500 6.69 4.10 16.51
N PHE A 501 6.79 5.13 15.68
CA PHE A 501 6.60 4.99 14.24
C PHE A 501 7.62 4.02 13.64
N TRP A 502 8.92 4.24 13.87
CA TRP A 502 9.98 3.36 13.36
C TRP A 502 9.93 1.95 13.97
N HIS A 503 9.54 1.81 15.23
CA HIS A 503 9.27 0.49 15.85
C HIS A 503 8.03 -0.21 15.27
N SER A 504 7.08 0.52 14.69
CA SER A 504 5.89 -0.07 14.04
C SER A 504 6.11 -0.49 12.59
N VAL A 505 7.26 -0.15 11.99
CA VAL A 505 7.56 -0.52 10.60
C VAL A 505 7.68 -2.04 10.47
N LEU A 506 6.96 -2.61 9.52
CA LEU A 506 7.02 -3.98 9.06
C LEU A 506 7.60 -4.04 7.64
N ALA A 507 8.21 -5.17 7.30
CA ALA A 507 8.70 -5.41 5.95
C ALA A 507 7.53 -5.81 5.04
N TRP A 508 7.17 -4.93 4.10
CA TRP A 508 6.12 -5.19 3.12
C TRP A 508 6.71 -5.36 1.73
N GLN A 509 6.26 -6.38 1.00
CA GLN A 509 6.60 -6.56 -0.41
C GLN A 509 5.84 -5.58 -1.34
N ASP A 510 4.72 -5.00 -0.87
CA ASP A 510 3.94 -4.03 -1.64
C ASP A 510 4.44 -2.59 -1.45
N LYS A 511 5.11 -2.07 -2.48
CA LYS A 511 5.60 -0.68 -2.53
C LYS A 511 4.49 0.35 -2.34
N SER A 512 3.27 0.10 -2.82
CA SER A 512 2.15 1.04 -2.68
C SER A 512 1.72 1.16 -1.22
N ARG A 513 1.73 0.04 -0.48
CA ARG A 513 1.49 0.03 0.98
C ARG A 513 2.59 0.74 1.74
N ILE A 514 3.85 0.58 1.36
CA ILE A 514 4.97 1.33 1.96
C ILE A 514 4.78 2.83 1.77
N ILE A 515 4.44 3.27 0.55
CA ILE A 515 4.19 4.68 0.29
C ILE A 515 3.00 5.17 1.14
N ALA A 516 1.88 4.43 1.16
CA ALA A 516 0.70 4.84 1.89
C ALA A 516 0.89 4.85 3.43
N LEU A 517 1.43 3.77 4.00
CA LEU A 517 1.58 3.60 5.45
C LEU A 517 2.77 4.40 6.01
N TYR A 518 3.86 4.49 5.26
CA TYR A 518 5.10 5.08 5.74
C TYR A 518 5.36 6.45 5.14
N GLU A 519 5.48 6.58 3.82
CA GLU A 519 5.85 7.88 3.23
C GLU A 519 4.77 8.96 3.48
N ILE A 520 3.51 8.65 3.16
CA ILE A 520 2.36 9.52 3.41
C ILE A 520 2.01 9.54 4.91
N GLY A 521 1.95 8.36 5.54
CA GLY A 521 1.53 8.20 6.94
C GLY A 521 2.47 8.85 7.95
N MET A 522 3.79 8.81 7.72
CA MET A 522 4.81 9.39 8.61
C MET A 522 4.58 10.89 8.78
N THR A 523 4.56 11.65 7.67
CA THR A 523 4.46 13.12 7.73
C THR A 523 3.22 13.55 8.52
N SER A 524 2.07 12.91 8.24
CA SER A 524 0.83 13.21 8.96
C SER A 524 0.91 12.83 10.45
N LYS A 525 1.44 11.65 10.78
CA LYS A 525 1.55 11.16 12.16
C LYS A 525 2.48 12.04 13.00
N LEU A 526 3.61 12.46 12.43
CA LEU A 526 4.59 13.30 13.12
C LEU A 526 4.08 14.73 13.30
N THR A 527 3.40 15.29 12.29
CA THR A 527 2.73 16.59 12.38
C THR A 527 1.66 16.59 13.48
N ASN A 528 0.82 15.55 13.53
CA ASN A 528 -0.22 15.40 14.55
C ASN A 528 0.34 15.21 15.97
N ALA A 529 1.62 14.82 16.10
CA ALA A 529 2.31 14.75 17.38
C ALA A 529 2.96 16.07 17.81
N GLY A 530 2.68 17.17 17.09
CA GLY A 530 3.18 18.51 17.42
C GLY A 530 4.58 18.82 16.90
N LEU A 531 5.15 17.97 16.04
CA LEU A 531 6.42 18.25 15.36
C LEU A 531 6.18 19.14 14.14
N LYS A 532 7.08 20.09 13.91
CA LYS A 532 7.07 20.90 12.68
C LYS A 532 7.70 20.08 11.56
N CYS A 533 6.90 19.63 10.59
CA CYS A 533 7.38 18.88 9.43
C CYS A 533 7.32 19.74 8.17
N GLY A 534 8.38 19.77 7.35
CA GLY A 534 8.35 20.53 6.10
C GLY A 534 9.51 20.27 5.14
N PRO A 535 9.32 20.61 3.85
CA PRO A 535 10.37 20.49 2.84
C PRO A 535 11.31 21.71 2.83
N LEU A 536 12.57 21.53 2.44
CA LEU A 536 13.46 22.67 2.12
C LEU A 536 13.12 23.32 0.77
N PHE A 537 12.77 22.49 -0.21
CA PHE A 537 12.35 22.91 -1.55
C PHE A 537 10.86 22.64 -1.69
N GLU A 538 10.07 23.60 -1.24
CA GLU A 538 8.61 23.52 -1.31
C GLU A 538 8.10 23.54 -2.75
N THR A 539 7.11 22.68 -3.00
CA THR A 539 6.30 22.63 -4.23
C THR A 539 5.45 23.91 -4.34
N ASP A 540 5.53 24.64 -5.46
CA ASP A 540 4.78 25.89 -5.62
C ASP A 540 3.28 25.62 -5.85
N GLY A 541 2.45 26.09 -4.91
CA GLY A 541 1.00 25.93 -4.96
C GLY A 541 0.27 26.82 -5.98
N LYS A 542 0.95 27.77 -6.64
CA LYS A 542 0.32 28.72 -7.59
C LYS A 542 0.07 28.15 -8.99
N HIS A 543 0.67 27.01 -9.32
CA HIS A 543 0.48 26.36 -10.62
C HIS A 543 -0.57 25.25 -10.50
N LEU A 544 -1.80 25.56 -10.96
CA LEU A 544 -3.05 24.79 -10.84
C LEU A 544 -3.05 23.34 -11.44
N ASN A 545 -1.91 22.78 -11.84
CA ASN A 545 -1.79 21.45 -12.45
C ASN A 545 -0.76 20.52 -11.77
N TRP A 546 -0.32 20.83 -10.54
CA TRP A 546 0.67 20.02 -9.82
C TRP A 546 0.03 18.86 -9.05
N HIS A 547 -0.50 17.89 -9.81
CA HIS A 547 -0.21 16.53 -9.41
C HIS A 547 1.27 16.28 -9.70
N HIS A 548 1.85 15.24 -9.10
CA HIS A 548 3.15 14.69 -9.42
C HIS A 548 4.35 15.16 -8.55
N ASN A 549 5.09 14.16 -8.13
CA ASN A 549 6.41 14.16 -7.51
C ASN A 549 7.36 15.22 -8.14
N PRO A 550 7.69 16.34 -7.45
CA PRO A 550 8.40 17.46 -8.07
C PRO A 550 9.83 17.11 -8.49
N SER A 551 10.47 16.19 -7.77
CA SER A 551 11.80 15.65 -8.13
C SER A 551 11.81 14.83 -9.43
N ILE A 552 10.64 14.55 -10.03
CA ILE A 552 10.52 13.92 -11.36
C ILE A 552 9.98 14.90 -12.40
N HIS A 553 8.94 15.67 -12.08
CA HIS A 553 8.24 16.48 -13.08
C HIS A 553 8.71 17.92 -13.17
N CYS A 554 9.40 18.41 -12.13
CA CYS A 554 9.91 19.77 -12.02
C CYS A 554 11.40 19.78 -11.65
N TRP A 555 12.13 18.75 -12.09
CA TRP A 555 13.51 18.52 -11.68
C TRP A 555 14.45 19.62 -12.20
N LYS A 556 14.19 20.18 -13.39
CA LYS A 556 14.98 21.29 -13.95
C LYS A 556 14.82 22.57 -13.12
N GLU A 557 13.58 22.90 -12.76
CA GLU A 557 13.22 24.05 -11.94
C GLU A 557 13.78 23.91 -10.52
N LEU A 558 13.76 22.70 -9.94
CA LEU A 558 14.39 22.42 -8.66
C LEU A 558 15.89 22.69 -8.73
N ILE A 559 16.60 22.16 -9.73
CA ILE A 559 18.05 22.36 -9.89
C ILE A 559 18.37 23.85 -10.07
N GLN A 560 17.56 24.58 -10.84
CA GLN A 560 17.68 26.03 -11.00
C GLN A 560 17.50 26.80 -9.68
N ARG A 561 16.66 26.30 -8.78
CA ARG A 561 16.48 26.84 -7.41
C ARG A 561 17.60 26.41 -6.45
N GLY A 562 18.61 25.69 -6.93
CA GLY A 562 19.75 25.23 -6.12
C GLY A 562 19.56 23.85 -5.50
N PHE A 563 18.59 23.05 -5.94
CA PHE A 563 18.45 21.67 -5.49
C PHE A 563 19.67 20.83 -5.92
N PRO A 564 20.44 20.25 -4.99
CA PRO A 564 21.75 19.68 -5.29
C PRO A 564 21.71 18.20 -5.65
N LEU A 565 20.54 17.67 -6.01
CA LEU A 565 20.37 16.25 -6.32
C LEU A 565 19.56 16.07 -7.61
N VAL A 566 19.73 14.96 -8.31
CA VAL A 566 18.86 14.55 -9.42
C VAL A 566 18.48 13.08 -9.28
N LYS A 567 17.23 12.72 -9.56
CA LYS A 567 16.79 11.32 -9.47
C LYS A 567 17.39 10.46 -10.56
N THR A 568 17.89 9.27 -10.22
CA THR A 568 18.35 8.27 -11.19
C THR A 568 17.26 7.90 -12.20
N GLN A 569 15.99 8.01 -11.81
CA GLN A 569 14.84 7.83 -12.70
C GLN A 569 14.84 8.80 -13.89
N ILE A 570 15.28 10.06 -13.71
CA ILE A 570 15.37 11.04 -14.80
C ILE A 570 16.35 10.56 -15.87
N ILE A 571 17.49 10.01 -15.45
CA ILE A 571 18.51 9.46 -16.36
C ILE A 571 17.95 8.26 -17.12
N LYS A 572 17.23 7.36 -16.41
CA LYS A 572 16.60 6.18 -17.03
C LYS A 572 15.55 6.57 -18.06
N ASP A 573 14.65 7.49 -17.71
CA ASP A 573 13.58 7.96 -18.61
C ASP A 573 14.17 8.69 -19.81
N ALA A 574 15.15 9.56 -19.60
CA ALA A 574 15.81 10.27 -20.69
C ALA A 574 16.54 9.33 -21.66
N THR A 575 17.13 8.26 -21.13
CA THR A 575 17.75 7.23 -21.97
C THR A 575 16.71 6.48 -22.81
N LEU A 576 15.55 6.14 -22.22
CA LEU A 576 14.47 5.48 -22.94
C LEU A 576 13.84 6.37 -24.01
N ASP A 577 13.76 7.67 -23.75
CA ASP A 577 13.19 8.66 -24.65
C ASP A 577 14.18 9.16 -25.73
N GLY A 578 15.46 8.77 -25.62
CA GLY A 578 16.52 9.14 -26.58
C GLY A 578 17.01 10.58 -26.47
N ASN A 579 16.79 11.26 -25.34
CA ASN A 579 17.20 12.65 -25.09
C ASN A 579 18.24 12.78 -23.96
N ILE A 580 18.96 11.69 -23.65
CA ILE A 580 19.96 11.64 -22.57
C ILE A 580 21.05 12.72 -22.70
N SER A 581 21.52 13.02 -23.92
CA SER A 581 22.55 14.04 -24.15
C SER A 581 22.10 15.42 -23.66
N GLU A 582 20.86 15.83 -23.95
CA GLU A 582 20.31 17.11 -23.49
C GLU A 582 20.20 17.17 -21.96
N VAL A 583 19.88 16.03 -21.33
CA VAL A 583 19.79 15.93 -19.87
C VAL A 583 21.17 16.01 -19.23
N ILE A 584 22.17 15.30 -19.77
CA ILE A 584 23.56 15.36 -19.29
C ILE A 584 24.12 16.78 -19.45
N GLU A 585 23.97 17.40 -20.63
CA GLU A 585 24.41 18.78 -20.87
C GLU A 585 23.80 19.76 -19.87
N PHE A 586 22.50 19.61 -19.57
CA PHE A 586 21.85 20.41 -18.54
C PHE A 586 22.47 20.15 -17.17
N LEU A 587 22.63 18.90 -16.76
CA LEU A 587 23.18 18.56 -15.44
C LEU A 587 24.61 19.07 -15.26
N VAL A 588 25.48 18.87 -16.26
CA VAL A 588 26.86 19.36 -16.27
C VAL A 588 26.89 20.89 -16.18
N LYS A 589 26.01 21.59 -16.93
CA LYS A 589 25.87 23.05 -16.84
C LYS A 589 25.54 23.54 -15.42
N TYR A 590 24.80 22.76 -14.64
CA TYR A 590 24.47 23.09 -13.24
C TYR A 590 25.43 22.47 -12.21
N GLY A 591 26.55 21.91 -12.67
CA GLY A 591 27.66 21.46 -11.83
C GLY A 591 27.59 20.01 -11.37
N PHE A 592 26.74 19.18 -11.99
CA PHE A 592 26.81 17.73 -11.76
C PHE A 592 27.99 17.13 -12.53
N GLN A 593 28.65 16.13 -11.96
CA GLN A 593 29.76 15.44 -12.61
C GLN A 593 29.24 14.34 -13.54
N GLU A 594 29.71 14.36 -14.79
CA GLU A 594 29.29 13.40 -15.82
C GLU A 594 29.61 11.94 -15.42
N GLU A 595 30.76 11.72 -14.78
CA GLU A 595 31.23 10.39 -14.32
C GLU A 595 30.28 9.72 -13.30
N LEU A 596 29.48 10.51 -12.59
CA LEU A 596 28.50 10.01 -11.62
C LEU A 596 27.13 9.72 -12.24
N ILE A 597 26.91 10.12 -13.50
CA ILE A 597 25.65 9.88 -14.20
C ILE A 597 25.70 8.47 -14.81
N PRO A 598 24.81 7.54 -14.40
CA PRO A 598 24.81 6.19 -14.96
C PRO A 598 24.46 6.23 -16.44
N THR A 599 25.44 6.09 -17.33
CA THR A 599 25.20 5.95 -18.77
C THR A 599 24.81 4.50 -19.05
N ILE A 600 23.68 4.27 -19.73
CA ILE A 600 23.32 2.94 -20.23
C ILE A 600 24.18 2.68 -21.47
N GLY A 601 25.46 2.40 -21.26
CA GLY A 601 26.47 2.22 -22.31
C GLY A 601 27.69 1.40 -21.88
N GLY A 602 27.72 0.85 -20.65
CA GLY A 602 28.79 -0.03 -20.18
C GLY A 602 28.23 -1.31 -19.58
N ASN A 603 28.30 -2.40 -20.35
CA ASN A 603 28.12 -3.80 -19.96
C ASN A 603 26.86 -4.16 -19.18
N ILE A 604 25.77 -4.36 -19.93
CA ILE A 604 24.91 -5.54 -19.73
C ILE A 604 25.48 -6.61 -20.66
N GLN A 605 26.46 -7.37 -20.16
CA GLN A 605 26.79 -8.70 -20.66
C GLN A 605 26.66 -9.66 -19.50
#